data_AF-A0AAW3MY60-F1
#
_entry.id   AF-A0AAW3MY60-F1
#
_cell.length_a   1.000
_cell.length_b   1.000
_cell.length_c   1.000
_cell.angle_alpha   90.00
_cell.angle_beta   90.00
_cell.angle_gamma   90.00
#
_symmetry.space_group_name_H-M   'P 1'
#
loop_
_entity.id
_entity.type
_entity.pdbx_description
1 polymer ?
#
loop_
_entity_poly.entity_id
_entity_poly.type
_entity_poly.pdbx_seq_one_letter_code
_entity_poly.pdbx_strand_id
1 'polypeptide(L)'
;MATGLLVVDVQPAYGDYCGAIAAKVAQRINNTVKPVTIMWVGEGLTGDCAVTVREYLREHGARPGSLAQAKFVEKGYGFFRSWMDQGVAEEDIIKVGTHMLQHELYSSEDVDLEQLYLGDVPEFPEWDQLSRPAFDDRPLRSLDSFETCGGGARECLAEIELWLQMVAKPFCRLDSMVY
;
A
#
# COMPACT_ATOMS: atom_id res chain seq x y z
N MET A 1 4.89 4.88 -21.20
CA MET A 1 4.60 4.91 -19.76
C MET A 1 4.70 3.50 -19.23
N ALA A 2 5.47 3.27 -18.17
CA ALA A 2 5.68 1.95 -17.57
C ALA A 2 4.64 1.70 -16.46
N THR A 3 3.75 0.72 -16.68
CA THR A 3 2.77 0.29 -15.68
C THR A 3 3.28 -0.93 -14.92
N GLY A 4 3.25 -0.89 -13.60
CA GLY A 4 3.58 -2.02 -12.72
C GLY A 4 2.37 -2.83 -12.27
N LEU A 5 2.63 -4.01 -11.71
CA LEU A 5 1.69 -4.74 -10.86
C LEU A 5 2.13 -4.59 -9.40
N LEU A 6 1.25 -4.06 -8.56
CA LEU A 6 1.47 -3.89 -7.13
C LEU A 6 0.59 -4.86 -6.35
N VAL A 7 1.23 -5.80 -5.66
CA VAL A 7 0.57 -6.79 -4.81
C VAL A 7 0.76 -6.39 -3.36
N VAL A 8 -0.32 -6.22 -2.60
CA VAL A 8 -0.29 -5.77 -1.20
C VAL A 8 -0.74 -6.92 -0.29
N ASP A 9 0.04 -7.23 0.74
CA ASP A 9 -0.34 -8.07 1.88
C ASP A 9 -0.89 -9.48 1.53
N VAL A 10 -0.41 -10.07 0.43
CA VAL A 10 -0.63 -11.50 0.12
C VAL A 10 0.52 -12.30 0.71
N GLN A 11 0.40 -12.63 2.00
CA GLN A 11 1.45 -13.20 2.85
C GLN A 11 0.89 -14.21 3.86
N PRO A 12 1.74 -15.07 4.47
CA PRO A 12 1.30 -16.08 5.43
C PRO A 12 0.47 -15.54 6.61
N ALA A 13 0.88 -14.42 7.22
CA ALA A 13 0.18 -13.86 8.38
C ALA A 13 -1.28 -13.47 8.09
N TYR A 14 -1.60 -13.19 6.81
CA TYR A 14 -2.97 -12.90 6.37
C TYR A 14 -3.59 -14.07 5.60
N GLY A 15 -3.07 -15.30 5.77
CA GLY A 15 -3.48 -16.47 4.99
C GLY A 15 -4.98 -16.79 5.08
N ASP A 16 -5.59 -16.58 6.25
CA ASP A 16 -7.03 -16.78 6.46
C ASP A 16 -7.90 -15.80 5.64
N TYR A 17 -7.36 -14.62 5.31
CA TYR A 17 -8.05 -13.59 4.55
C TYR A 17 -7.70 -13.67 3.05
N CYS A 18 -6.42 -13.76 2.72
CA CYS A 18 -5.93 -13.70 1.35
C CYS A 18 -5.90 -15.07 0.64
N GLY A 19 -6.08 -16.19 1.35
CA GLY A 19 -5.99 -17.54 0.78
C GLY A 19 -6.94 -17.78 -0.39
N ALA A 20 -8.14 -17.16 -0.35
CA ALA A 20 -9.12 -17.26 -1.43
C ALA A 20 -8.67 -16.58 -2.75
N ILE A 21 -7.76 -15.60 -2.68
CA ILE A 21 -7.24 -14.87 -3.84
C ILE A 21 -5.80 -15.24 -4.20
N ALA A 22 -5.04 -15.86 -3.29
CA ALA A 22 -3.61 -16.08 -3.43
C ALA A 22 -3.26 -16.84 -4.72
N ALA A 23 -4.04 -17.85 -5.10
CA ALA A 23 -3.85 -18.57 -6.36
C ALA A 23 -4.08 -17.70 -7.62
N LYS A 24 -5.08 -16.80 -7.58
CA LYS A 24 -5.34 -15.85 -8.68
C LYS A 24 -4.23 -14.82 -8.79
N VAL A 25 -3.75 -14.31 -7.66
CA VAL A 25 -2.61 -13.37 -7.59
C VAL A 25 -1.35 -14.03 -8.14
N ALA A 26 -1.05 -15.27 -7.72
CA ALA A 26 0.06 -16.06 -8.24
C ALA A 26 -0.04 -16.26 -9.77
N GLN A 27 -1.23 -16.57 -10.28
CA GLN A 27 -1.48 -16.67 -11.72
C GLN A 27 -1.26 -15.31 -12.43
N ARG A 28 -1.69 -14.20 -11.83
CA ARG A 28 -1.46 -12.86 -12.38
C ARG A 28 0.03 -12.52 -12.45
N ILE A 29 0.79 -12.80 -11.39
CA ILE A 29 2.25 -12.64 -11.35
C ILE A 29 2.91 -13.46 -12.46
N ASN A 30 2.46 -14.70 -12.69
CA ASN A 30 3.01 -15.56 -13.73
C ASN A 30 2.76 -15.02 -15.14
N ASN A 31 1.62 -14.40 -15.38
CA ASN A 31 1.13 -14.08 -16.73
C ASN A 31 1.31 -12.61 -17.10
N THR A 32 1.97 -11.81 -16.26
CA THR A 32 2.27 -10.42 -16.56
C THR A 32 3.69 -10.26 -17.09
N VAL A 33 3.87 -9.28 -17.98
CA VAL A 33 5.20 -8.79 -18.40
C VAL A 33 5.58 -7.49 -17.68
N LYS A 34 4.68 -6.98 -16.81
CA LYS A 34 4.88 -5.76 -16.05
C LYS A 34 5.89 -6.00 -14.91
N PRO A 35 6.68 -4.99 -14.53
CA PRO A 35 7.41 -5.02 -13.27
C PRO A 35 6.45 -5.31 -12.10
N VAL A 36 6.81 -6.26 -11.25
CA VAL A 36 6.01 -6.67 -10.09
C VAL A 36 6.67 -6.17 -8.81
N THR A 37 5.90 -5.46 -8.00
CA THR A 37 6.27 -5.12 -6.62
C THR A 37 5.30 -5.82 -5.67
N ILE A 38 5.84 -6.56 -4.72
CA ILE A 38 5.10 -7.23 -3.65
C ILE A 38 5.42 -6.51 -2.35
N MET A 39 4.39 -5.96 -1.71
CA MET A 39 4.46 -5.33 -0.41
C MET A 39 3.87 -6.25 0.65
N TRP A 40 4.53 -6.34 1.81
CA TRP A 40 4.06 -7.11 2.96
C TRP A 40 4.39 -6.37 4.25
N VAL A 41 3.70 -6.71 5.33
CA VAL A 41 4.02 -6.26 6.68
C VAL A 41 4.98 -7.25 7.32
N GLY A 42 6.17 -6.82 7.73
CA GLY A 42 7.24 -7.68 8.25
C GLY A 42 7.30 -7.85 9.78
N GLU A 43 8.49 -8.16 10.29
CA GLU A 43 8.76 -8.66 11.66
C GLU A 43 8.33 -7.72 12.80
N GLY A 44 8.14 -6.43 12.51
CA GLY A 44 7.66 -5.44 13.49
C GLY A 44 6.20 -5.63 13.92
N LEU A 45 5.41 -6.37 13.14
CA LEU A 45 4.00 -6.65 13.43
C LEU A 45 3.60 -8.10 13.15
N THR A 46 4.17 -8.70 12.11
CA THR A 46 3.97 -10.12 11.79
C THR A 46 5.25 -10.91 12.03
N GLY A 47 5.25 -12.22 11.80
CA GLY A 47 6.48 -13.02 11.75
C GLY A 47 7.03 -13.20 10.34
N ASP A 48 6.48 -12.49 9.35
CA ASP A 48 6.78 -12.71 7.94
C ASP A 48 8.03 -11.94 7.51
N CYS A 49 8.85 -12.60 6.70
CA CYS A 49 9.95 -12.00 5.97
C CYS A 49 9.82 -12.28 4.47
N ALA A 50 10.63 -11.60 3.65
CA ALA A 50 10.60 -11.75 2.19
C ALA A 50 10.69 -13.22 1.72
N VAL A 51 11.39 -14.08 2.46
CA VAL A 51 11.48 -15.52 2.16
C VAL A 51 10.12 -16.20 2.37
N THR A 52 9.49 -16.00 3.52
CA THR A 52 8.18 -16.61 3.84
C THR A 52 7.07 -16.15 2.88
N VAL A 53 7.06 -14.86 2.50
CA VAL A 53 6.10 -14.32 1.52
C VAL A 53 6.31 -14.95 0.14
N ARG A 54 7.57 -15.10 -0.28
CA ARG A 54 7.92 -15.76 -1.55
C ARG A 54 7.49 -17.22 -1.55
N GLU A 55 7.71 -17.94 -0.46
CA GLU A 55 7.29 -19.33 -0.32
C GLU A 55 5.77 -19.47 -0.33
N TYR A 56 5.05 -18.59 0.36
CA TYR A 56 3.59 -18.56 0.34
C TYR A 56 3.03 -18.40 -1.08
N LEU A 57 3.53 -17.42 -1.84
CA LEU A 57 3.11 -17.22 -3.23
C LEU A 57 3.47 -18.43 -4.12
N ARG A 58 4.62 -19.07 -3.86
CA ARG A 58 5.05 -20.28 -4.57
C ARG A 58 4.12 -21.47 -4.31
N GLU A 59 3.72 -21.68 -3.05
CA GLU A 59 2.76 -22.71 -2.66
C GLU A 59 1.39 -22.51 -3.34
N HIS A 60 1.04 -21.25 -3.62
CA HIS A 60 -0.17 -20.88 -4.36
C HIS A 60 0.03 -20.84 -5.89
N GLY A 61 1.18 -21.29 -6.40
CA GLY A 61 1.42 -21.51 -7.83
C GLY A 61 2.24 -20.44 -8.55
N ALA A 62 2.84 -19.47 -7.84
CA ALA A 62 3.73 -18.50 -8.47
C ALA A 62 5.06 -19.18 -8.87
N ARG A 63 5.50 -18.93 -10.10
CA ARG A 63 6.71 -19.56 -10.65
C ARG A 63 7.96 -18.94 -10.02
N PRO A 64 8.98 -19.73 -9.64
CA PRO A 64 10.22 -19.21 -9.07
C PRO A 64 10.89 -18.13 -9.93
N GLY A 65 10.87 -18.27 -11.26
CA GLY A 65 11.42 -17.27 -12.17
C GLY A 65 10.68 -15.93 -12.14
N SER A 66 9.34 -15.95 -12.04
CA SER A 66 8.54 -14.73 -11.90
C SER A 66 8.78 -14.06 -10.55
N LEU A 67 8.86 -14.83 -9.47
CA LEU A 67 9.17 -14.29 -8.14
C LEU A 67 10.62 -13.77 -8.04
N ALA A 68 11.57 -14.34 -8.77
CA ALA A 68 12.95 -13.86 -8.81
C ALA A 68 13.07 -12.47 -9.46
N GLN A 69 12.16 -12.12 -10.36
CA GLN A 69 12.11 -10.82 -11.03
C GLN A 69 11.31 -9.76 -10.24
N ALA A 70 10.44 -10.20 -9.33
CA ALA A 70 9.64 -9.30 -8.51
C ALA A 70 10.51 -8.57 -7.46
N LYS A 71 10.12 -7.32 -7.18
CA LYS A 71 10.64 -6.54 -6.05
C LYS A 71 9.82 -6.86 -4.82
N PHE A 72 10.51 -7.02 -3.71
CA PHE A 72 9.94 -7.31 -2.42
C PHE A 72 10.23 -6.10 -1.52
N VAL A 73 9.18 -5.39 -1.09
CA VAL A 73 9.24 -4.21 -0.23
C VAL A 73 8.50 -4.49 1.07
N GLU A 74 9.21 -4.51 2.19
CA GLU A 74 8.57 -4.50 3.50
C GLU A 74 7.96 -3.11 3.75
N LYS A 75 6.75 -3.09 4.33
CA LYS A 75 6.08 -1.88 4.78
C LYS A 75 5.68 -1.93 6.24
N GLY A 76 5.60 -0.74 6.82
CA GLY A 76 4.86 -0.51 8.05
C GLY A 76 3.36 -0.78 7.91
N TYR A 77 2.64 -0.61 9.01
CA TYR A 77 1.20 -0.83 9.13
C TYR A 77 0.53 0.39 9.73
N GLY A 78 -0.69 0.70 9.29
CA GLY A 78 -1.54 1.65 9.98
C GLY A 78 -1.09 3.11 9.85
N PHE A 79 -0.50 3.50 8.73
CA PHE A 79 -0.03 4.87 8.54
C PHE A 79 -1.17 5.87 8.33
N PHE A 80 -2.30 5.43 7.72
CA PHE A 80 -3.50 6.27 7.53
C PHE A 80 -4.77 5.69 8.18
N ARG A 81 -4.68 4.52 8.83
CA ARG A 81 -5.85 3.78 9.35
C ARG A 81 -6.71 4.59 10.31
N SER A 82 -6.09 5.36 11.20
CA SER A 82 -6.84 6.12 12.19
C SER A 82 -7.84 7.10 11.58
N TRP A 83 -7.42 7.86 10.56
CA TRP A 83 -8.28 8.81 9.85
C TRP A 83 -9.29 8.10 8.97
N MET A 84 -8.88 7.01 8.30
CA MET A 84 -9.80 6.18 7.51
C MET A 84 -10.92 5.59 8.38
N ASP A 85 -10.59 5.07 9.57
CA ASP A 85 -11.53 4.42 10.49
C ASP A 85 -12.47 5.42 11.17
N GLN A 86 -12.00 6.65 11.36
CA GLN A 86 -12.81 7.75 11.90
C GLN A 86 -13.63 8.46 10.82
N GLY A 87 -13.53 8.04 9.56
CA GLY A 87 -14.34 8.56 8.46
C GLY A 87 -13.90 9.94 7.94
N VAL A 88 -12.64 10.31 8.15
CA VAL A 88 -12.06 11.52 7.53
C VAL A 88 -12.13 11.35 6.00
N ALA A 89 -12.50 12.42 5.30
CA ALA A 89 -12.64 12.39 3.86
C ALA A 89 -11.29 12.06 3.19
N GLU A 90 -11.34 11.22 2.15
CA GLU A 90 -10.16 10.81 1.39
C GLU A 90 -9.41 12.00 0.79
N GLU A 91 -10.13 13.02 0.31
CA GLU A 91 -9.54 14.26 -0.20
C GLU A 91 -8.71 15.01 0.84
N ASP A 92 -9.15 15.02 2.11
CA ASP A 92 -8.42 15.64 3.21
C ASP A 92 -7.19 14.80 3.60
N ILE A 93 -7.33 13.47 3.66
CA ILE A 93 -6.19 12.56 3.90
C ILE A 93 -5.12 12.77 2.82
N ILE A 94 -5.52 12.82 1.55
CA ILE A 94 -4.60 13.05 0.43
C ILE A 94 -3.98 14.44 0.52
N LYS A 95 -4.76 15.49 0.82
CA LYS A 95 -4.25 16.87 0.93
C LYS A 95 -3.19 16.99 2.03
N VAL A 96 -3.49 16.49 3.22
CA VAL A 96 -2.57 16.53 4.38
C VAL A 96 -1.36 15.63 4.12
N GLY A 97 -1.56 14.38 3.67
CA GLY A 97 -0.47 13.45 3.38
C GLY A 97 0.45 13.94 2.27
N THR A 98 -0.08 14.58 1.22
CA THR A 98 0.72 15.22 0.17
C THR A 98 1.59 16.33 0.74
N HIS A 99 1.02 17.19 1.60
CA HIS A 99 1.77 18.24 2.27
C HIS A 99 2.89 17.66 3.15
N MET A 100 2.61 16.61 3.92
CA MET A 100 3.61 15.91 4.73
C MET A 100 4.76 15.38 3.88
N LEU A 101 4.46 14.71 2.75
CA LEU A 101 5.50 14.18 1.86
C LEU A 101 6.36 15.28 1.22
N GLN A 102 5.77 16.41 0.83
CA GLN A 102 6.49 17.54 0.22
C GLN A 102 7.43 18.26 1.19
N HIS A 103 7.09 18.26 2.48
CA HIS A 103 7.86 18.93 3.54
C HIS A 103 8.63 17.95 4.42
N GLU A 104 8.69 16.68 4.03
CA GLU A 104 9.37 15.60 4.75
C GLU A 104 8.90 15.42 6.22
N LEU A 105 7.65 15.80 6.52
CA LEU A 105 7.05 15.68 7.84
C LEU A 105 6.69 14.22 8.15
N TYR A 106 6.85 13.84 9.41
CA TYR A 106 6.55 12.48 9.85
C TYR A 106 5.14 12.32 10.38
N SER A 107 4.61 13.30 11.12
CA SER A 107 3.26 13.27 11.72
C SER A 107 2.41 14.40 11.13
N SER A 108 1.09 14.19 11.00
CA SER A 108 0.19 15.29 10.67
C SER A 108 0.04 16.31 11.80
N GLU A 109 0.53 16.01 13.01
CA GLU A 109 0.65 16.99 14.09
C GLU A 109 1.62 18.12 13.77
N ASP A 110 2.59 17.85 12.89
CA ASP A 110 3.59 18.83 12.46
C ASP A 110 3.08 19.72 11.30
N VAL A 111 1.84 19.51 10.85
CA VAL A 111 1.25 20.26 9.73
C VAL A 111 0.50 21.48 10.26
N ASP A 112 0.82 22.66 9.71
CA ASP A 112 0.02 23.86 9.92
C ASP A 112 -1.29 23.75 9.11
N LEU A 113 -2.32 23.17 9.74
CA LEU A 113 -3.63 22.94 9.11
C LEU A 113 -4.34 24.26 8.78
N GLU A 114 -4.22 25.27 9.64
CA GLU A 114 -4.80 26.61 9.40
C GLU A 114 -4.23 27.21 8.11
N GLN A 115 -2.92 27.11 7.91
CA GLN A 115 -2.28 27.54 6.67
C GLN A 115 -2.70 26.67 5.47
N LEU A 116 -2.74 25.35 5.64
CA LEU A 116 -3.09 24.40 4.56
C LEU A 116 -4.54 24.54 4.08
N TYR A 117 -5.45 24.92 4.97
CA TYR A 117 -6.87 25.10 4.70
C TYR A 117 -7.30 26.57 4.61
N LEU A 118 -6.36 27.52 4.67
CA LEU A 118 -6.64 28.96 4.58
C LEU A 118 -7.69 29.43 5.60
N GLY A 119 -7.67 28.84 6.80
CA GLY A 119 -8.60 29.14 7.90
C GLY A 119 -9.92 28.34 7.90
N ASP A 120 -10.18 27.50 6.89
CA ASP A 120 -11.38 26.65 6.82
C ASP A 120 -11.03 25.19 7.11
N VAL A 121 -10.51 24.94 8.32
CA VAL A 121 -10.03 23.62 8.74
C VAL A 121 -11.21 22.70 9.04
N PRO A 122 -11.32 21.52 8.38
CA PRO A 122 -12.31 20.51 8.74
C PRO A 122 -12.13 20.02 10.18
N GLU A 123 -13.20 19.48 10.76
CA GLU A 123 -13.11 18.80 12.05
C GLU A 123 -12.38 17.47 11.89
N PHE A 124 -11.13 17.42 12.34
CA PHE A 124 -10.31 16.20 12.36
C PHE A 124 -10.32 15.54 13.74
N PRO A 125 -10.04 14.23 13.80
CA PRO A 125 -9.74 13.54 15.05
C PRO A 125 -8.71 14.26 15.92
N GLU A 126 -9.02 14.44 17.20
CA GLU A 126 -8.07 14.99 18.18
C GLU A 126 -6.89 14.04 18.46
N TRP A 127 -7.05 12.75 18.16
CA TRP A 127 -6.10 11.68 18.47
C TRP A 127 -5.90 10.77 17.25
N ASP A 128 -4.75 10.10 17.24
CA ASP A 128 -4.31 9.17 16.18
C ASP A 128 -4.13 9.83 14.81
N GLN A 129 -3.01 10.53 14.68
CA GLN A 129 -2.69 11.36 13.52
C GLN A 129 -2.09 10.54 12.37
N LEU A 130 -2.14 11.10 11.16
CA LEU A 130 -1.48 10.45 10.02
C LEU A 130 0.01 10.37 10.30
N SER A 131 0.60 9.24 9.93
CA SER A 131 2.05 9.09 9.93
C SER A 131 2.57 8.87 8.52
N ARG A 132 3.79 9.32 8.26
CA ARG A 132 4.44 9.09 6.98
C ARG A 132 4.66 7.59 6.80
N PRO A 133 4.29 7.00 5.66
CA PRO A 133 4.50 5.57 5.44
C PRO A 133 5.99 5.21 5.53
N ALA A 134 6.29 4.14 6.26
CA ALA A 134 7.64 3.63 6.44
C ALA A 134 7.88 2.42 5.51
N PHE A 135 8.39 2.68 4.31
CA PHE A 135 8.87 1.67 3.36
C PHE A 135 9.83 2.27 2.33
N ASP A 136 10.58 1.42 1.63
CA ASP A 136 11.38 1.85 0.47
C ASP A 136 10.47 2.08 -0.75
N ASP A 137 10.19 3.34 -1.04
CA ASP A 137 9.30 3.72 -2.14
C ASP A 137 9.99 3.82 -3.52
N ARG A 138 11.32 3.65 -3.60
CA ARG A 138 12.09 3.79 -4.85
C ARG A 138 11.57 2.87 -5.97
N PRO A 139 11.21 1.59 -5.71
CA PRO A 139 10.61 0.73 -6.73
C PRO A 139 9.31 1.29 -7.29
N LEU A 140 8.48 1.92 -6.44
CA LEU A 140 7.20 2.49 -6.83
C LEU A 140 7.40 3.79 -7.63
N ARG A 141 8.30 4.68 -7.20
CA ARG A 141 8.56 5.95 -7.90
C ARG A 141 9.04 5.76 -9.34
N SER A 142 9.72 4.65 -9.62
CA SER A 142 10.28 4.32 -10.94
C SER A 142 9.25 3.96 -12.02
N LEU A 143 7.99 3.76 -11.63
CA LEU A 143 6.89 3.36 -12.52
C LEU A 143 5.87 4.48 -12.64
N ASP A 144 5.20 4.59 -13.79
CA ASP A 144 4.28 5.70 -14.09
C ASP A 144 2.87 5.44 -13.53
N SER A 145 2.46 4.18 -13.43
CA SER A 145 1.12 3.77 -12.99
C SER A 145 1.11 2.34 -12.48
N PHE A 146 0.02 1.93 -11.83
CA PHE A 146 -0.12 0.60 -11.24
C PHE A 146 -1.43 -0.10 -11.57
N GLU A 147 -1.38 -1.41 -11.70
CA GLU A 147 -2.50 -2.24 -11.32
C GLU A 147 -2.31 -2.70 -9.88
N THR A 148 -3.32 -2.54 -9.04
CA THR A 148 -3.25 -2.90 -7.62
C THR A 148 -4.10 -4.14 -7.32
N CYS A 149 -3.60 -5.03 -6.46
CA CYS A 149 -4.33 -6.19 -5.96
C CYS A 149 -3.78 -6.66 -4.61
N GLY A 150 -4.41 -7.68 -4.02
CA GLY A 150 -4.18 -8.08 -2.64
C GLY A 150 -4.89 -7.16 -1.66
N GLY A 151 -4.50 -7.24 -0.39
CA GLY A 151 -4.93 -6.39 0.71
C GLY A 151 -6.44 -6.35 0.98
N GLY A 152 -6.79 -5.81 2.15
CA GLY A 152 -8.18 -5.48 2.48
C GLY A 152 -8.62 -4.24 1.70
N ALA A 153 -9.75 -4.32 0.97
CA ALA A 153 -10.21 -3.27 0.04
C ALA A 153 -10.39 -1.87 0.67
N ARG A 154 -10.69 -1.83 1.98
CA ARG A 154 -10.89 -0.62 2.79
C ARG A 154 -9.87 -0.50 3.92
N GLU A 155 -8.81 -1.31 3.85
CA GLU A 155 -7.77 -1.43 4.87
C GLU A 155 -6.40 -1.18 4.22
N CYS A 156 -5.48 -2.13 4.30
CA CYS A 156 -4.10 -1.97 3.85
C CYS A 156 -3.94 -1.68 2.34
N LEU A 157 -4.87 -2.14 1.49
CA LEU A 157 -4.86 -1.77 0.07
C LEU A 157 -5.22 -0.30 -0.11
N ALA A 158 -6.26 0.17 0.58
CA ALA A 158 -6.70 1.56 0.51
C ALA A 158 -5.61 2.52 1.01
N GLU A 159 -4.87 2.15 2.06
CA GLU A 159 -3.72 2.93 2.53
C GLU A 159 -2.66 3.15 1.42
N ILE A 160 -2.30 2.09 0.69
CA ILE A 160 -1.34 2.17 -0.41
C ILE A 160 -1.88 2.98 -1.58
N GLU A 161 -3.17 2.85 -1.88
CA GLU A 161 -3.82 3.60 -2.95
C GLU A 161 -3.93 5.10 -2.62
N LEU A 162 -4.21 5.47 -1.37
CA LEU A 162 -4.10 6.85 -0.89
C LEU A 162 -2.69 7.40 -1.09
N TRP A 163 -1.66 6.62 -0.71
CA TRP A 163 -0.27 7.01 -0.93
C TRP A 163 0.03 7.22 -2.42
N LEU A 164 -0.43 6.33 -3.31
CA LEU A 164 -0.27 6.48 -4.76
C LEU A 164 -0.89 7.79 -5.27
N GLN A 165 -2.05 8.20 -4.73
CA GLN A 165 -2.66 9.48 -5.07
C GLN A 165 -1.83 10.67 -4.59
N MET A 166 -1.29 10.61 -3.37
CA MET A 166 -0.43 11.67 -2.82
C MET A 166 0.84 11.88 -3.66
N VAL A 167 1.38 10.81 -4.27
CA VAL A 167 2.54 10.90 -5.18
C VAL A 167 2.15 10.98 -6.66
N ALA A 168 0.88 11.28 -6.96
CA ALA A 168 0.33 11.44 -8.30
C ALA A 168 0.62 10.25 -9.24
N LYS A 169 0.50 9.02 -8.74
CA LYS A 169 0.63 7.77 -9.49
C LYS A 169 -0.76 7.18 -9.76
N PRO A 170 -1.27 7.24 -11.02
CA PRO A 170 -2.53 6.61 -11.37
C PRO A 170 -2.50 5.10 -11.11
N PHE A 171 -3.63 4.55 -10.68
CA PHE A 171 -3.77 3.12 -10.50
C PHE A 171 -5.14 2.61 -10.94
N CYS A 172 -5.21 1.30 -11.20
CA CYS A 172 -6.43 0.57 -11.48
C CYS A 172 -6.49 -0.66 -10.58
N ARG A 173 -7.50 -0.72 -9.70
CA ARG A 173 -7.70 -1.83 -8.78
C ARG A 173 -8.25 -3.05 -9.51
N LEU A 174 -7.67 -4.22 -9.25
CA LEU A 174 -8.13 -5.49 -9.79
C LEU A 174 -9.10 -6.17 -8.80
N ASP A 175 -10.34 -5.71 -8.75
CA ASP A 175 -11.34 -6.09 -7.70
C ASP A 175 -11.49 -7.59 -7.47
N SER A 176 -11.35 -8.42 -8.51
CA SER A 176 -11.43 -9.89 -8.41
C SER A 176 -10.29 -10.55 -7.60
N MET A 177 -9.29 -9.77 -7.18
CA MET A 177 -8.09 -10.17 -6.47
C MET A 177 -7.82 -9.28 -5.25
N VAL A 178 -8.90 -8.82 -4.59
CA VAL A 178 -8.88 -8.09 -3.32
C VAL A 178 -9.68 -8.91 -2.31
N TYR A 179 -9.32 -8.88 -1.02
CA TYR A 179 -10.03 -9.61 0.04
C TYR A 179 -10.69 -8.68 1.06
#